data_AF-A0A9E8SDR9-F1
#
_entry.id   AF-A0A9E8SDR9-F1
#
_cell.length_a   1.000
_cell.length_b   1.000
_cell.length_c   1.000
_cell.angle_alpha   90.00
_cell.angle_beta   90.00
_cell.angle_gamma   90.00
#
_symmetry.space_group_name_H-M   'P 1'
#
loop_
_entity.id
_entity.type
_entity.pdbx_description
1 polymer ?
#
loop_
_entity_poly.entity_id
_entity_poly.type
_entity_poly.pdbx_seq_one_letter_code
_entity_poly.pdbx_strand_id
1 'polypeptide(L)'
;MYKTILLILMVFFTCSFTGQAQEKSINQIQQLIETYKKDPGGPYHRIKWFCKDGTEREPKDPCPDNIGGGIQHASFKTSALDLRRTNHLFFGEILADANKSDFLNKNENYSRLKQYQLGKYLASVDDGWVLRKAQFYRGALQSEDEEAWGKDFFEWLLKDEQFIYANYYFIRQALKDIPHNGDDNIAQLMRSQSKTISEDMSKFMDIRIKIHGQPEITDINPVKDFIVENKIPTDLKDDFDDLIETMRKYYAPIDFVILEKEMQRLPASNTTTKKFKPLLKIIK
;
A
#
# COMPACT_ATOMS: atom_id res chain seq x y z
N MET A 1 -46.71 -12.38 -39.68
CA MET A 1 -45.85 -13.23 -38.81
C MET A 1 -44.36 -13.02 -39.08
N TYR A 2 -43.87 -13.15 -40.33
CA TYR A 2 -42.43 -12.93 -40.63
C TYR A 2 -41.89 -11.53 -40.26
N LYS A 3 -42.66 -10.45 -40.49
CA LYS A 3 -42.25 -9.08 -40.09
C LYS A 3 -42.12 -8.90 -38.58
N THR A 4 -42.97 -9.57 -37.80
CA THR A 4 -42.96 -9.49 -36.32
C THR A 4 -41.78 -10.27 -35.73
N ILE A 5 -41.46 -11.43 -36.33
CA ILE A 5 -40.28 -12.24 -35.96
C ILE A 5 -38.98 -11.50 -36.29
N LEU A 6 -38.91 -10.82 -37.44
CA LEU A 6 -37.74 -10.03 -37.84
C LEU A 6 -37.49 -8.85 -36.88
N LEU A 7 -38.56 -8.20 -36.41
CA LEU A 7 -38.47 -7.09 -35.45
C LEU A 7 -37.96 -7.56 -34.08
N ILE A 8 -38.39 -8.74 -33.62
CA ILE A 8 -37.95 -9.33 -32.34
C ILE A 8 -36.48 -9.75 -32.41
N LEU A 9 -36.03 -10.32 -33.53
CA LEU A 9 -34.62 -10.65 -33.77
C LEU A 9 -33.72 -9.41 -33.80
N MET A 10 -34.20 -8.30 -34.35
CA MET A 10 -33.45 -7.04 -34.40
C MET A 10 -33.28 -6.39 -33.02
N VAL A 11 -34.29 -6.51 -32.15
CA VAL A 11 -34.24 -6.01 -30.76
C VAL A 11 -33.36 -6.87 -29.86
N PHE A 12 -33.29 -8.19 -30.08
CA PHE A 12 -32.36 -9.07 -29.37
C PHE A 12 -30.89 -8.84 -29.77
N PHE A 13 -30.64 -8.46 -31.03
CA PHE A 13 -29.27 -8.18 -31.50
C PHE A 13 -28.73 -6.86 -30.96
N THR A 14 -29.57 -5.86 -30.71
CA THR A 14 -29.14 -4.56 -30.15
C THR A 14 -28.96 -4.59 -28.63
N CYS A 15 -29.61 -5.51 -27.90
CA CYS A 15 -29.44 -5.64 -26.45
C CYS A 15 -28.22 -6.46 -26.02
N SER A 16 -27.52 -7.13 -26.95
CA SER A 16 -26.42 -8.05 -26.60
C SER A 16 -25.02 -7.47 -26.78
N PHE A 17 -24.88 -6.24 -27.28
CA PHE A 17 -23.59 -5.54 -27.35
C PHE A 17 -23.36 -4.72 -26.07
N THR A 18 -23.20 -5.40 -24.93
CA THR A 18 -22.37 -4.82 -23.87
C THR A 18 -20.95 -4.76 -24.43
N GLY A 19 -20.53 -3.61 -24.93
CA GLY A 19 -19.18 -3.39 -25.45
C GLY A 19 -18.17 -3.69 -24.34
N GLN A 20 -17.62 -4.90 -24.32
CA GLN A 20 -16.44 -5.19 -23.51
C GLN A 20 -15.28 -4.41 -24.12
N ALA A 21 -14.71 -3.50 -23.33
CA ALA A 21 -13.51 -2.79 -23.73
C ALA A 21 -12.41 -3.80 -24.08
N GLN A 22 -11.78 -3.63 -25.24
CA GLN A 22 -10.79 -4.58 -25.74
C GLN A 22 -9.59 -4.68 -24.79
N GLU A 23 -9.18 -5.91 -24.47
CA GLU A 23 -7.96 -6.16 -23.70
C GLU A 23 -6.75 -5.50 -24.38
N LYS A 24 -5.89 -4.87 -23.59
CA LYS A 24 -4.61 -4.38 -24.10
C LYS A 24 -3.71 -5.58 -24.40
N SER A 25 -3.02 -5.54 -25.54
CA SER A 25 -2.01 -6.54 -25.89
C SER A 25 -0.78 -6.42 -24.99
N ILE A 26 0.01 -7.50 -24.89
CA ILE A 26 1.25 -7.52 -24.10
C ILE A 26 2.19 -6.36 -24.47
N ASN A 27 2.34 -6.07 -25.77
CA ASN A 27 3.18 -4.96 -26.23
C ASN A 27 2.68 -3.59 -25.73
N GLN A 28 1.36 -3.38 -25.74
CA GLN A 28 0.76 -2.14 -25.22
C GLN A 28 0.97 -2.01 -23.70
N ILE A 29 0.87 -3.13 -22.97
CA ILE A 29 1.11 -3.16 -21.52
C ILE A 29 2.58 -2.87 -21.20
N GLN A 30 3.52 -3.46 -21.94
CA GLN A 30 4.95 -3.18 -21.79
C GLN A 30 5.28 -1.71 -22.02
N GLN A 31 4.73 -1.11 -23.09
CA GLN A 31 4.90 0.33 -23.36
C GLN A 31 4.30 1.20 -22.24
N LEU A 32 3.17 0.78 -21.68
CA LEU A 32 2.53 1.47 -20.57
C LEU A 32 3.39 1.41 -19.30
N ILE A 33 3.97 0.26 -18.97
CA ILE A 33 4.91 0.08 -17.85
C ILE A 33 6.11 1.02 -18.00
N GLU A 34 6.71 1.10 -19.19
CA GLU A 34 7.84 1.99 -19.47
C GLU A 34 7.46 3.47 -19.39
N THR A 35 6.21 3.81 -19.72
CA THR A 35 5.67 5.15 -19.54
C THR A 35 5.56 5.50 -18.06
N TYR A 36 4.98 4.61 -17.23
CA TYR A 36 4.87 4.84 -15.78
C TYR A 36 6.22 4.95 -15.08
N LYS A 37 7.20 4.12 -15.46
CA LYS A 37 8.58 4.20 -14.93
C LYS A 37 9.22 5.57 -15.10
N LYS A 38 8.89 6.30 -16.17
CA LYS A 38 9.50 7.60 -16.52
C LYS A 38 8.71 8.80 -16.03
N ASP A 39 7.43 8.60 -15.70
CA ASP A 39 6.48 9.63 -15.32
C ASP A 39 6.58 9.95 -13.81
N PRO A 40 6.70 11.23 -13.41
CA PRO A 40 6.79 11.61 -11.99
C PRO A 40 5.62 11.13 -11.12
N GLY A 41 4.42 10.96 -11.70
CA GLY A 41 3.26 10.40 -11.01
C GLY A 41 3.05 8.91 -11.29
N GLY A 42 3.78 8.29 -12.22
CA GLY A 42 3.61 6.87 -12.56
C GLY A 42 2.16 6.55 -12.96
N PRO A 43 1.47 5.59 -12.34
CA PRO A 43 0.05 5.31 -12.58
C PRO A 43 -0.91 6.33 -11.94
N TYR A 44 -0.40 7.24 -11.11
CA TYR A 44 -1.19 8.24 -10.38
C TYR A 44 -1.44 9.51 -11.20
N HIS A 45 -2.61 10.11 -11.03
CA HIS A 45 -3.03 11.31 -11.75
C HIS A 45 -2.87 12.58 -10.92
N ARG A 46 -3.66 12.72 -9.84
CA ARG A 46 -3.67 13.90 -8.95
C ARG A 46 -4.03 13.49 -7.54
N ILE A 47 -3.53 14.23 -6.55
CA ILE A 47 -3.96 14.07 -5.16
C ILE A 47 -5.39 14.57 -5.04
N LYS A 48 -6.21 13.87 -4.27
CA LYS A 48 -7.59 14.23 -3.94
C LYS A 48 -7.96 13.76 -2.54
N TRP A 49 -9.01 14.35 -1.99
CA TRP A 49 -9.73 13.83 -0.85
C TRP A 49 -10.85 12.91 -1.32
N PHE A 50 -10.95 11.73 -0.70
CA PHE A 50 -11.99 10.74 -0.95
C PHE A 50 -12.85 10.62 0.30
N CYS A 51 -14.07 11.16 0.22
CA CYS A 51 -14.96 11.32 1.37
C CYS A 51 -15.84 10.09 1.58
N LYS A 52 -16.29 9.89 2.83
CA LYS A 52 -17.13 8.74 3.19
C LYS A 52 -18.49 8.71 2.49
N ASP A 53 -18.99 9.84 2.01
CA ASP A 53 -20.21 9.94 1.21
C ASP A 53 -19.99 9.60 -0.28
N GLY A 54 -18.77 9.26 -0.68
CA GLY A 54 -18.39 8.92 -2.05
C GLY A 54 -18.02 10.13 -2.92
N THR A 55 -18.04 11.35 -2.37
CA THR A 55 -17.58 12.54 -3.09
C THR A 55 -16.06 12.63 -3.11
N GLU A 56 -15.52 13.24 -4.17
CA GLU A 56 -14.10 13.58 -4.29
C GLU A 56 -13.93 15.10 -4.17
N ARG A 57 -12.92 15.56 -3.41
CA ARG A 57 -12.60 16.98 -3.23
C ARG A 57 -11.13 17.27 -3.56
N GLU A 58 -10.85 18.55 -3.84
CA GLU A 58 -9.49 19.01 -4.15
C GLU A 58 -8.57 18.94 -2.91
N PRO A 59 -7.23 18.79 -3.06
CA PRO A 59 -6.31 18.59 -1.93
C PRO A 59 -6.38 19.62 -0.79
N LYS A 60 -6.73 20.87 -1.13
CA LYS A 60 -6.83 21.99 -0.17
C LYS A 60 -8.23 22.13 0.45
N ASP A 61 -9.14 21.21 0.13
CA ASP A 61 -10.54 21.22 0.56
C ASP A 61 -10.87 19.89 1.26
N PRO A 62 -10.43 19.71 2.53
CA PRO A 62 -10.57 18.44 3.25
C PRO A 62 -12.03 18.02 3.42
N CYS A 63 -12.29 16.72 3.45
CA CYS A 63 -13.64 16.20 3.69
C CYS A 63 -14.19 16.69 5.03
N PRO A 64 -15.43 17.22 5.09
CA PRO A 64 -16.00 17.71 6.34
C PRO A 64 -16.20 16.59 7.38
N ASP A 65 -15.99 16.90 8.66
CA ASP A 65 -16.19 15.91 9.74
C ASP A 65 -17.65 15.45 9.85
N ASN A 66 -18.61 16.31 9.51
CA ASN A 66 -20.04 15.99 9.57
C ASN A 66 -20.50 14.93 8.56
N ILE A 67 -19.69 14.63 7.53
CA ILE A 67 -19.92 13.51 6.61
C ILE A 67 -19.03 12.30 6.95
N GLY A 68 -18.35 12.31 8.10
CA GLY A 68 -17.46 11.24 8.56
C GLY A 68 -16.02 11.38 8.06
N GLY A 69 -15.64 12.54 7.53
CA GLY A 69 -14.29 12.81 7.02
C GLY A 69 -13.98 12.03 5.73
N GLY A 70 -12.70 11.75 5.53
CA GLY A 70 -12.19 11.06 4.35
C GLY A 70 -10.69 10.81 4.46
N ILE A 71 -10.11 10.28 3.40
CA ILE A 71 -8.67 10.05 3.29
C ILE A 71 -8.13 10.83 2.10
N GLN A 72 -6.86 11.24 2.17
CA GLN A 72 -6.19 11.91 1.07
C GLN A 72 -5.16 10.97 0.44
N HIS A 73 -5.29 10.74 -0.86
CA HIS A 73 -4.31 9.97 -1.64
C HIS A 73 -4.34 10.38 -3.11
N ALA A 74 -3.51 9.74 -3.92
CA ALA A 74 -3.57 9.90 -5.36
C ALA A 74 -4.82 9.23 -5.99
N SER A 75 -5.45 9.92 -6.92
CA SER A 75 -6.30 9.31 -7.94
C SER A 75 -5.48 8.55 -8.98
N PHE A 76 -6.08 7.57 -9.65
CA PHE A 76 -5.45 6.83 -10.75
C PHE A 76 -5.63 7.52 -12.09
N LYS A 77 -4.62 7.41 -12.97
CA LYS A 77 -4.77 7.77 -14.39
C LYS A 77 -5.82 6.87 -15.06
N THR A 78 -6.50 7.40 -16.06
CA THR A 78 -7.46 6.63 -16.89
C THR A 78 -6.81 5.37 -17.46
N SER A 79 -5.56 5.45 -17.91
CA SER A 79 -4.80 4.29 -18.40
C SER A 79 -4.61 3.18 -17.36
N ALA A 80 -4.51 3.52 -16.06
CA ALA A 80 -4.39 2.54 -14.99
C ALA A 80 -5.76 1.95 -14.66
N LEU A 81 -6.81 2.77 -14.61
CA LEU A 81 -8.19 2.31 -14.42
C LEU A 81 -8.66 1.39 -15.57
N ASP A 82 -8.30 1.73 -16.80
CA ASP A 82 -8.59 0.91 -17.98
C ASP A 82 -7.91 -0.44 -17.85
N LEU A 83 -6.63 -0.47 -17.45
CA LEU A 83 -5.88 -1.72 -17.31
C LEU A 83 -6.50 -2.66 -16.25
N ARG A 84 -7.03 -2.10 -15.15
CA ARG A 84 -7.79 -2.85 -14.14
C ARG A 84 -9.04 -3.47 -14.74
N ARG A 85 -9.77 -2.72 -15.58
CA ARG A 85 -11.02 -3.16 -16.21
C ARG A 85 -10.81 -4.17 -17.32
N THR A 86 -9.81 -3.97 -18.17
CA THR A 86 -9.64 -4.74 -19.41
C THR A 86 -8.72 -5.93 -19.25
N ASN A 87 -7.73 -5.86 -18.36
CA ASN A 87 -6.71 -6.90 -18.23
C ASN A 87 -6.60 -7.44 -16.81
N HIS A 88 -7.42 -6.94 -15.87
CA HIS A 88 -7.37 -7.31 -14.46
C HIS A 88 -5.98 -7.08 -13.84
N LEU A 89 -5.28 -6.02 -14.26
CA LEU A 89 -3.95 -5.66 -13.73
C LEU A 89 -4.00 -4.39 -12.87
N PHE A 90 -3.40 -4.47 -11.69
CA PHE A 90 -3.51 -3.46 -10.64
C PHE A 90 -2.14 -2.87 -10.27
N PHE A 91 -1.65 -1.92 -11.06
CA PHE A 91 -0.36 -1.27 -10.84
C PHE A 91 -0.47 -0.08 -9.86
N GLY A 92 0.46 -0.01 -8.91
CA GLY A 92 0.52 1.06 -7.91
C GLY A 92 -0.68 1.09 -6.98
N GLU A 93 -1.08 -0.07 -6.44
CA GLU A 93 -2.25 -0.15 -5.57
C GLU A 93 -2.15 0.80 -4.37
N ILE A 94 -3.27 1.44 -4.03
CA ILE A 94 -3.47 2.24 -2.82
C ILE A 94 -4.42 1.42 -1.95
N LEU A 95 -3.94 0.91 -0.82
CA LEU A 95 -4.74 0.02 0.01
C LEU A 95 -5.82 0.79 0.76
N ALA A 96 -5.54 2.01 1.22
CA ALA A 96 -6.44 2.80 2.05
C ALA A 96 -7.85 3.00 1.46
N ASP A 97 -7.96 2.97 0.12
CA ASP A 97 -9.20 3.12 -0.65
C ASP A 97 -9.75 1.80 -1.22
N ALA A 98 -9.06 0.68 -0.98
CA ALA A 98 -9.44 -0.60 -1.54
C ALA A 98 -10.56 -1.28 -0.74
N ASN A 99 -11.56 -1.85 -1.42
CA ASN A 99 -12.47 -2.78 -0.77
C ASN A 99 -11.72 -4.08 -0.41
N LYS A 100 -11.84 -4.53 0.86
CA LYS A 100 -11.14 -5.71 1.39
C LYS A 100 -11.43 -7.00 0.59
N SER A 101 -12.68 -7.22 0.18
CA SER A 101 -13.08 -8.41 -0.59
C SER A 101 -12.54 -8.34 -2.02
N ASP A 102 -12.62 -7.17 -2.66
CA ASP A 102 -12.12 -6.97 -4.02
C ASP A 102 -10.59 -7.04 -4.08
N PHE A 103 -9.91 -6.59 -3.03
CA PHE A 103 -8.47 -6.70 -2.88
C PHE A 103 -8.04 -8.16 -2.65
N LEU A 104 -8.69 -8.86 -1.72
CA LEU A 104 -8.46 -10.29 -1.51
C LEU A 104 -8.70 -11.07 -2.80
N ASN A 105 -9.73 -10.70 -3.56
CA ASN A 105 -10.04 -11.19 -4.89
C ASN A 105 -10.16 -12.72 -4.99
N LYS A 106 -10.92 -13.32 -4.06
CA LYS A 106 -11.07 -14.78 -3.94
C LYS A 106 -11.57 -15.43 -5.22
N ASN A 107 -12.46 -14.77 -5.96
CA ASN A 107 -13.07 -15.30 -7.18
C ASN A 107 -12.08 -15.42 -8.35
N GLU A 108 -11.02 -14.61 -8.35
CA GLU A 108 -9.95 -14.66 -9.37
C GLU A 108 -8.66 -15.22 -8.78
N ASN A 109 -8.78 -16.27 -7.95
CA ASN A 109 -7.64 -16.94 -7.32
C ASN A 109 -6.68 -15.96 -6.61
N TYR A 110 -7.25 -14.99 -5.89
CA TYR A 110 -6.50 -13.98 -5.15
C TYR A 110 -5.58 -13.11 -6.00
N SER A 111 -5.93 -12.92 -7.28
CA SER A 111 -5.06 -12.27 -8.28
C SER A 111 -4.60 -10.88 -7.85
N ARG A 112 -5.50 -10.02 -7.36
CA ARG A 112 -5.15 -8.64 -6.98
C ARG A 112 -4.16 -8.58 -5.81
N LEU A 113 -4.39 -9.34 -4.73
CA LEU A 113 -3.42 -9.48 -3.64
C LEU A 113 -2.08 -10.05 -4.13
N LYS A 114 -2.08 -11.10 -4.96
CA LYS A 114 -0.83 -11.64 -5.53
C LYS A 114 -0.08 -10.61 -6.36
N GLN A 115 -0.79 -9.80 -7.16
CA GLN A 115 -0.19 -8.71 -7.92
C GLN A 115 0.40 -7.64 -7.02
N TYR A 116 -0.25 -7.31 -5.90
CA TYR A 116 0.30 -6.40 -4.90
C TYR A 116 1.65 -6.91 -4.36
N GLN A 117 1.71 -8.18 -3.95
CA GLN A 117 2.95 -8.79 -3.45
C GLN A 117 4.07 -8.81 -4.49
N LEU A 118 3.73 -9.15 -5.74
CA LEU A 118 4.67 -9.08 -6.87
C LEU A 118 5.12 -7.64 -7.11
N GLY A 119 4.22 -6.67 -7.01
CA GLY A 119 4.54 -5.25 -7.12
C GLY A 119 5.51 -4.78 -6.04
N LYS A 120 5.32 -5.20 -4.79
CA LYS A 120 6.24 -4.93 -3.67
C LYS A 120 7.61 -5.53 -3.91
N TYR A 121 7.67 -6.79 -4.34
CA TYR A 121 8.94 -7.44 -4.70
C TYR A 121 9.63 -6.69 -5.85
N LEU A 122 8.94 -6.41 -6.95
CA LEU A 122 9.49 -5.71 -8.11
C LEU A 122 9.98 -4.31 -7.74
N ALA A 123 9.23 -3.58 -6.91
CA ALA A 123 9.67 -2.28 -6.41
C ALA A 123 10.99 -2.38 -5.63
N SER A 124 11.16 -3.42 -4.80
CA SER A 124 12.38 -3.62 -4.00
C SER A 124 13.62 -4.00 -4.82
N VAL A 125 13.46 -4.62 -6.00
CA VAL A 125 14.58 -5.11 -6.83
C VAL A 125 14.79 -4.33 -8.13
N ASP A 126 13.84 -3.47 -8.52
CA ASP A 126 13.87 -2.68 -9.77
C ASP A 126 13.55 -1.20 -9.51
N ASP A 127 14.09 -0.64 -8.42
CA ASP A 127 14.02 0.80 -8.05
C ASP A 127 12.60 1.35 -8.21
N GLY A 128 11.67 0.87 -7.38
CA GLY A 128 10.26 1.26 -7.41
C GLY A 128 9.44 0.66 -8.57
N TRP A 129 10.06 -0.03 -9.55
CA TRP A 129 9.42 -0.61 -10.73
C TRP A 129 8.48 0.39 -11.43
N VAL A 130 7.18 0.11 -11.58
CA VAL A 130 6.20 1.04 -12.19
C VAL A 130 6.06 2.36 -11.42
N LEU A 131 6.50 2.40 -10.17
CA LEU A 131 6.55 3.60 -9.33
C LEU A 131 7.95 4.22 -9.27
N ARG A 132 8.88 3.89 -10.17
CA ARG A 132 10.29 4.37 -10.10
C ARG A 132 10.47 5.84 -9.78
N LYS A 133 9.72 6.73 -10.43
CA LYS A 133 9.68 8.15 -10.04
C LYS A 133 8.54 8.47 -9.08
N ALA A 134 7.42 7.78 -9.23
CA ALA A 134 6.22 8.01 -8.44
C ALA A 134 6.33 7.62 -6.95
N GLN A 135 7.35 6.85 -6.56
CA GLN A 135 7.67 6.55 -5.17
C GLN A 135 8.04 7.83 -4.38
N PHE A 136 8.40 8.90 -5.09
CA PHE A 136 8.62 10.24 -4.56
C PHE A 136 7.44 11.19 -4.83
N TYR A 137 6.29 10.69 -5.30
CA TYR A 137 5.12 11.52 -5.57
C TYR A 137 4.43 11.91 -4.26
N ARG A 138 4.71 13.14 -3.80
CA ARG A 138 4.23 13.65 -2.51
C ARG A 138 2.70 13.60 -2.40
N GLY A 139 2.23 12.98 -1.32
CA GLY A 139 0.80 12.87 -1.00
C GLY A 139 0.08 11.73 -1.74
N ALA A 140 0.78 10.93 -2.54
CA ALA A 140 0.16 9.82 -3.26
C ALA A 140 -0.36 8.71 -2.33
N LEU A 141 0.36 8.47 -1.23
CA LEU A 141 0.08 7.49 -0.19
C LEU A 141 0.36 8.13 1.18
N GLN A 142 -0.40 7.76 2.20
CA GLN A 142 -0.14 8.09 3.61
C GLN A 142 0.03 6.78 4.36
N SER A 143 1.16 6.59 5.04
CA SER A 143 1.48 5.29 5.67
C SER A 143 0.50 4.96 6.79
N GLU A 144 0.01 5.97 7.52
CA GLU A 144 -0.98 5.82 8.58
C GLU A 144 -2.30 5.24 8.06
N ASP A 145 -2.79 5.74 6.91
CA ASP A 145 -4.04 5.27 6.30
C ASP A 145 -3.87 3.85 5.71
N GLU A 146 -2.73 3.57 5.08
CA GLU A 146 -2.40 2.25 4.54
C GLU A 146 -2.27 1.19 5.66
N GLU A 147 -1.65 1.55 6.79
CA GLU A 147 -1.51 0.69 7.96
C GLU A 147 -2.84 0.46 8.69
N ALA A 148 -3.65 1.51 8.83
CA ALA A 148 -4.99 1.41 9.40
C ALA A 148 -5.86 0.46 8.57
N TRP A 149 -5.79 0.57 7.23
CA TRP A 149 -6.47 -0.34 6.33
C TRP A 149 -5.93 -1.78 6.45
N GLY A 150 -4.61 -1.96 6.49
CA GLY A 150 -4.00 -3.29 6.58
C GLY A 150 -4.34 -4.02 7.88
N LYS A 151 -4.38 -3.29 9.00
CA LYS A 151 -4.85 -3.83 10.28
C LYS A 151 -6.31 -4.29 10.19
N ASP A 152 -7.20 -3.45 9.67
CA ASP A 152 -8.62 -3.78 9.49
C ASP A 152 -8.82 -4.95 8.49
N PHE A 153 -7.98 -5.02 7.44
CA PHE A 153 -7.95 -6.15 6.51
C PHE A 153 -7.62 -7.47 7.21
N PHE A 154 -6.57 -7.51 8.04
CA PHE A 154 -6.21 -8.73 8.76
C PHE A 154 -7.18 -9.08 9.89
N GLU A 155 -7.73 -8.09 10.60
CA GLU A 155 -8.79 -8.31 11.60
C GLU A 155 -10.05 -8.90 10.97
N TRP A 156 -10.34 -8.59 9.71
CA TRP A 156 -11.40 -9.21 8.93
C TRP A 156 -11.01 -10.61 8.44
N LEU A 157 -9.85 -10.75 7.80
CA LEU A 157 -9.39 -11.98 7.13
C LEU A 157 -9.12 -13.13 8.10
N LEU A 158 -8.46 -12.84 9.23
CA LEU A 158 -7.98 -13.84 10.18
C LEU A 158 -9.07 -14.38 11.12
N LYS A 159 -10.32 -13.92 10.96
CA LYS A 159 -11.49 -14.51 11.64
C LYS A 159 -11.92 -15.85 11.04
N ASP A 160 -11.56 -16.12 9.79
CA ASP A 160 -11.89 -17.37 9.09
C ASP A 160 -10.77 -18.40 9.29
N GLU A 161 -10.92 -19.26 10.30
CA GLU A 161 -9.94 -20.31 10.59
C GLU A 161 -9.75 -21.29 9.42
N GLN A 162 -10.82 -21.64 8.69
CA GLN A 162 -10.73 -22.56 7.56
C GLN A 162 -9.90 -21.96 6.43
N PHE A 163 -10.10 -20.67 6.16
CA PHE A 163 -9.29 -19.94 5.19
C PHE A 163 -7.81 -19.92 5.58
N ILE A 164 -7.51 -19.72 6.87
CA ILE A 164 -6.14 -19.74 7.39
C ILE A 164 -5.48 -21.10 7.16
N TYR A 165 -6.16 -22.19 7.53
CA TYR A 165 -5.62 -23.53 7.33
C TYR A 165 -5.36 -23.85 5.87
N ALA A 166 -6.27 -23.46 4.97
CA ALA A 166 -6.13 -23.72 3.54
C ALA A 166 -5.04 -22.85 2.87
N ASN A 167 -4.76 -21.66 3.39
CA ASN A 167 -3.91 -20.65 2.73
C ASN A 167 -2.76 -20.14 3.61
N TYR A 168 -2.30 -20.95 4.58
CA TYR A 168 -1.35 -20.53 5.60
C TYR A 168 -0.11 -19.80 5.06
N TYR A 169 0.58 -20.38 4.07
CA TYR A 169 1.78 -19.77 3.49
C TYR A 169 1.48 -18.50 2.71
N PHE A 170 0.33 -18.44 2.03
CA PHE A 170 -0.10 -17.26 1.30
C PHE A 170 -0.37 -16.09 2.25
N ILE A 171 -1.11 -16.33 3.33
CA ILE A 171 -1.38 -15.33 4.37
C ILE A 171 -0.09 -14.90 5.06
N ARG A 172 0.81 -15.85 5.35
CA ARG A 172 2.13 -15.54 5.92
C ARG A 172 2.94 -14.60 5.03
N GLN A 173 2.88 -14.77 3.70
CA GLN A 173 3.53 -13.83 2.79
C GLN A 173 2.80 -12.49 2.78
N ALA A 174 1.46 -12.48 2.76
CA ALA A 174 0.68 -11.24 2.76
C ALA A 174 0.98 -10.38 4.01
N LEU A 175 1.16 -11.01 5.18
CA LEU A 175 1.58 -10.34 6.42
C LEU A 175 2.93 -9.63 6.30
N LYS A 176 3.82 -10.07 5.40
CA LYS A 176 5.09 -9.37 5.18
C LYS A 176 4.91 -8.10 4.35
N ASP A 177 4.01 -8.14 3.37
CA ASP A 177 3.93 -7.14 2.32
C ASP A 177 2.90 -6.03 2.61
N ILE A 178 1.82 -6.36 3.31
CA ILE A 178 0.75 -5.41 3.68
C ILE A 178 1.17 -4.69 4.97
N PRO A 179 1.23 -3.34 4.99
CA PRO A 179 1.57 -2.59 6.18
C PRO A 179 0.45 -2.71 7.23
N HIS A 180 0.80 -3.04 8.49
CA HIS A 180 -0.19 -3.28 9.55
C HIS A 180 0.37 -3.09 10.98
N ASN A 181 1.57 -2.49 11.11
CA ASN A 181 2.20 -2.26 12.42
C ASN A 181 1.51 -1.13 13.20
N GLY A 182 0.76 -0.27 12.49
CA GLY A 182 0.08 0.89 13.07
C GLY A 182 1.06 2.02 13.37
N ASP A 183 0.50 3.20 13.62
CA ASP A 183 1.27 4.41 13.88
C ASP A 183 1.80 4.41 15.33
N ASP A 184 2.94 3.74 15.54
CA ASP A 184 3.62 3.72 16.83
C ASP A 184 4.53 4.94 17.03
N ASN A 185 5.00 5.12 18.28
CA ASN A 185 5.88 6.26 18.60
C ASN A 185 7.18 6.26 17.78
N ILE A 186 7.64 5.10 17.29
CA ILE A 186 8.86 4.99 16.50
C ILE A 186 8.60 5.45 15.06
N ALA A 187 7.47 5.07 14.47
CA ALA A 187 7.02 5.55 13.17
C ALA A 187 6.86 7.08 13.17
N GLN A 188 6.17 7.63 14.18
CA GLN A 188 6.00 9.07 14.35
C GLN A 188 7.35 9.78 14.51
N LEU A 189 8.25 9.23 15.33
CA LEU A 189 9.59 9.78 15.52
C LEU A 189 10.38 9.80 14.21
N MET A 190 10.36 8.71 13.44
CA MET A 190 11.01 8.61 12.12
C MET A 190 10.49 9.68 11.14
N ARG A 191 9.16 9.87 11.08
CA ARG A 191 8.55 10.91 10.23
C ARG A 191 8.90 12.32 10.72
N SER A 192 8.94 12.54 12.03
CA SER A 192 9.33 13.82 12.63
C SER A 192 10.79 14.16 12.33
N GLN A 193 11.72 13.22 12.56
CA GLN A 193 13.15 13.41 12.29
C GLN A 193 13.40 13.68 10.80
N SER A 194 12.81 12.88 9.91
CA SER A 194 12.94 13.10 8.46
C SER A 194 12.36 14.44 8.01
N LYS A 195 11.27 14.90 8.64
CA LYS A 195 10.71 16.24 8.41
C LYS A 195 11.70 17.34 8.79
N THR A 196 12.22 17.33 10.02
CA THR A 196 13.19 18.32 10.50
C THR A 196 14.40 18.42 9.58
N ILE A 197 15.03 17.28 9.25
CA ILE A 197 16.16 17.23 8.31
C ILE A 197 15.80 17.87 6.96
N SER A 198 14.59 17.61 6.44
CA SER A 198 14.17 18.16 5.14
C SER A 198 13.85 19.66 5.17
N GLU A 199 13.52 20.21 6.34
CA GLU A 199 13.29 21.66 6.52
C GLU A 199 14.62 22.42 6.50
N ASP A 200 15.66 21.87 7.14
CA ASP A 200 17.00 22.46 7.17
C ASP A 200 17.83 22.12 5.93
N MET A 201 17.53 21.01 5.25
CA MET A 201 18.21 20.54 4.05
C MET A 201 17.23 20.09 2.97
N SER A 202 16.75 21.05 2.18
CA SER A 202 15.73 20.84 1.14
C SER A 202 16.04 19.74 0.11
N LYS A 203 17.33 19.42 -0.12
CA LYS A 203 17.75 18.30 -0.98
C LYS A 203 17.30 16.93 -0.46
N PHE A 204 17.01 16.81 0.83
CA PHE A 204 16.53 15.57 1.47
C PHE A 204 15.02 15.33 1.27
N MET A 205 14.30 16.26 0.61
CA MET A 205 12.84 16.21 0.48
C MET A 205 12.32 14.93 -0.18
N ASP A 206 12.99 14.43 -1.22
CA ASP A 206 12.55 13.21 -1.91
C ASP A 206 12.63 11.98 -0.99
N ILE A 207 13.74 11.84 -0.25
CA ILE A 207 13.91 10.77 0.74
C ILE A 207 12.87 10.90 1.86
N ARG A 208 12.62 12.13 2.33
CA ARG A 208 11.56 12.42 3.32
C ARG A 208 10.16 12.07 2.79
N ILE A 209 9.86 12.31 1.51
CA ILE A 209 8.58 11.91 0.92
C ILE A 209 8.43 10.38 0.96
N LYS A 210 9.49 9.65 0.59
CA LYS A 210 9.51 8.18 0.62
C LYS A 210 9.33 7.64 2.05
N ILE A 211 10.09 8.15 3.03
CA ILE A 211 10.00 7.76 4.44
C ILE A 211 8.62 8.05 5.04
N HIS A 212 7.99 9.17 4.66
CA HIS A 212 6.65 9.52 5.14
C HIS A 212 5.56 8.62 4.55
N GLY A 213 5.61 8.37 3.23
CA GLY A 213 4.54 7.70 2.50
C GLY A 213 4.59 6.18 2.60
N GLN A 214 5.75 5.59 2.36
CA GLN A 214 5.90 4.12 2.34
C GLN A 214 7.36 3.75 2.66
N PRO A 215 7.77 3.88 3.93
CA PRO A 215 9.13 3.56 4.32
C PRO A 215 9.37 2.04 4.14
N GLU A 216 10.62 1.68 3.85
CA GLU A 216 11.10 0.31 3.77
C GLU A 216 12.49 0.20 4.43
N ILE A 217 12.88 -1.01 4.83
CA ILE A 217 14.21 -1.24 5.43
C ILE A 217 15.37 -0.85 4.49
N THR A 218 15.15 -0.99 3.17
CA THR A 218 16.11 -0.60 2.13
C THR A 218 16.30 0.90 2.03
N ASP A 219 15.33 1.71 2.50
CA ASP A 219 15.40 3.18 2.47
C ASP A 219 16.47 3.73 3.45
N ILE A 220 16.99 2.90 4.36
CA ILE A 220 18.15 3.25 5.19
C ILE A 220 19.38 3.55 4.32
N ASN A 221 19.53 2.88 3.17
CA ASN A 221 20.69 3.05 2.30
C ASN A 221 20.67 4.43 1.60
N PRO A 222 19.58 4.87 0.95
CA PRO A 222 19.45 6.25 0.45
C PRO A 222 19.78 7.33 1.47
N VAL A 223 19.40 7.16 2.75
CA VAL A 223 19.75 8.12 3.81
C VAL A 223 21.26 8.17 4.03
N LYS A 224 21.93 7.00 4.09
CA LYS A 224 23.40 6.93 4.23
C LYS A 224 24.12 7.49 3.01
N ASP A 225 23.66 7.13 1.82
CA ASP A 225 24.24 7.59 0.56
C ASP A 225 24.13 9.12 0.46
N PHE A 226 22.98 9.68 0.87
CA PHE A 226 22.79 11.12 0.93
C PHE A 226 23.80 11.83 1.84
N ILE A 227 24.12 11.25 3.01
CA ILE A 227 25.13 11.78 3.95
C ILE A 227 26.52 11.79 3.32
N VAL A 228 26.85 10.76 2.53
CA VAL A 228 28.17 10.64 1.87
C VAL A 228 28.28 11.59 0.67
N GLU A 229 27.21 11.70 -0.12
CA GLU A 229 27.19 12.48 -1.37
C GLU A 229 27.06 14.00 -1.14
N ASN A 230 26.63 14.42 0.05
CA ASN A 230 26.39 15.82 0.35
C ASN A 230 27.24 16.31 1.52
N LYS A 231 27.57 17.60 1.50
CA LYS A 231 28.22 18.26 2.63
C LYS A 231 27.19 18.51 3.73
N ILE A 232 27.13 17.62 4.72
CA ILE A 232 26.21 17.72 5.86
C ILE A 232 26.69 18.79 6.85
N PRO A 233 25.84 19.78 7.21
CA PRO A 233 26.09 20.72 8.31
C PRO A 233 26.40 19.98 9.62
N THR A 234 27.25 20.56 10.48
CA THR A 234 27.70 19.83 11.69
C THR A 234 26.57 19.62 12.69
N ASP A 235 25.67 20.58 12.76
CA ASP A 235 24.43 20.60 13.53
C ASP A 235 23.40 19.55 13.08
N LEU A 236 23.44 19.09 11.82
CA LEU A 236 22.52 18.06 11.31
C LEU A 236 23.08 16.64 11.38
N LYS A 237 24.35 16.45 11.75
CA LYS A 237 24.95 15.10 11.78
C LYS A 237 24.24 14.19 12.77
N ASP A 238 23.96 14.70 13.97
CA ASP A 238 23.28 13.95 15.02
C ASP A 238 21.84 13.61 14.59
N ASP A 239 21.14 14.53 13.92
CA ASP A 239 19.78 14.27 13.39
C ASP A 239 19.75 13.12 12.36
N PHE A 240 20.76 13.05 11.49
CA PHE A 240 20.90 11.96 10.52
C PHE A 240 21.20 10.61 11.18
N ASP A 241 22.10 10.60 12.17
CA ASP A 241 22.44 9.39 12.92
C ASP A 241 21.20 8.88 13.71
N ASP A 242 20.47 9.81 14.34
CA ASP A 242 19.22 9.55 15.04
C ASP A 242 18.15 8.99 14.11
N LEU A 243 17.97 9.55 12.90
CA LEU A 243 17.03 9.03 11.91
C LEU A 243 17.40 7.59 11.51
N ILE A 244 18.66 7.32 11.23
CA ILE A 244 19.14 5.97 10.85
C ILE A 244 18.90 4.98 12.01
N GLU A 245 19.15 5.39 13.25
CA GLU A 245 18.89 4.55 14.42
C GLU A 245 17.39 4.26 14.57
N THR A 246 16.53 5.27 14.44
CA THR A 246 15.08 5.12 14.50
C THR A 246 14.59 4.17 13.40
N MET A 247 15.06 4.32 12.16
CA MET A 247 14.71 3.42 11.06
C MET A 247 15.13 1.97 11.35
N ARG A 248 16.32 1.76 11.93
CA ARG A 248 16.77 0.41 12.34
C ARG A 248 15.89 -0.20 13.43
N LYS A 249 15.47 0.60 14.41
CA LYS A 249 14.53 0.17 15.46
C LYS A 249 13.17 -0.16 14.89
N TYR A 250 12.67 0.66 13.97
CA TYR A 250 11.37 0.46 13.31
C TYR A 250 11.32 -0.87 12.54
N TYR A 251 12.41 -1.22 11.85
CA TYR A 251 12.52 -2.49 11.11
C TYR A 251 13.21 -3.62 11.89
N ALA A 252 13.38 -3.47 13.20
CA ALA A 252 13.99 -4.51 14.00
C ALA A 252 13.07 -5.76 14.02
N PRO A 253 13.64 -6.97 14.08
CA PRO A 253 12.85 -8.18 14.33
C PRO A 253 12.03 -8.06 15.61
N ILE A 254 10.96 -8.84 15.71
CA ILE A 254 10.08 -8.88 16.89
C ILE A 254 10.91 -9.05 18.17
N ASP A 255 10.70 -8.12 19.10
CA ASP A 255 11.22 -8.24 20.46
C ASP A 255 10.36 -9.25 21.24
N PHE A 256 10.92 -10.43 21.51
CA PHE A 256 10.23 -11.49 22.23
C PHE A 256 9.87 -11.12 23.68
N VAL A 257 10.55 -10.16 24.29
CA VAL A 257 10.23 -9.64 25.63
C VAL A 257 8.95 -8.79 25.55
N ILE A 258 8.84 -7.92 24.55
CA ILE A 258 7.63 -7.13 24.30
C ILE A 258 6.47 -8.06 23.96
N LEU A 259 6.68 -9.04 23.08
CA LEU A 259 5.65 -10.01 22.71
C LEU A 259 5.13 -10.79 23.92
N GLU A 260 6.01 -11.23 24.82
CA GLU A 260 5.61 -11.91 26.05
C GLU A 260 4.77 -10.99 26.95
N LYS A 261 5.13 -9.71 27.07
CA LYS A 261 4.38 -8.71 27.84
C LYS A 261 2.98 -8.48 27.26
N GLU A 262 2.86 -8.36 25.93
CA GLU A 262 1.56 -8.24 25.26
C GLU A 262 0.71 -9.49 25.47
N MET A 263 1.31 -10.67 25.39
CA MET A 263 0.61 -11.91 25.66
C MET A 263 0.06 -12.04 27.08
N GLN A 264 0.74 -11.46 28.07
CA GLN A 264 0.25 -11.44 29.45
C GLN A 264 -1.03 -10.60 29.61
N ARG A 265 -1.31 -9.67 28.68
CA ARG A 265 -2.57 -8.90 28.65
C ARG A 265 -3.75 -9.70 28.12
N LEU A 266 -3.50 -10.80 27.40
CA LEU A 266 -4.55 -11.65 26.87
C LEU A 266 -5.10 -12.59 27.95
N PRO A 267 -6.40 -12.94 27.93
CA PRO A 267 -6.96 -13.88 28.89
C PRO A 267 -6.22 -15.22 28.86
N ALA A 268 -5.76 -15.69 30.02
CA ALA A 268 -5.08 -16.98 30.14
C ALA A 268 -5.97 -18.17 29.74
N SER A 269 -7.29 -17.98 29.77
CA SER A 269 -8.29 -18.96 29.34
C SER A 269 -8.35 -19.11 27.81
N ASN A 270 -7.91 -18.10 27.03
CA ASN A 270 -7.98 -18.08 25.57
C ASN A 270 -7.09 -19.19 24.96
N THR A 271 -7.64 -19.91 23.99
CA THR A 271 -6.98 -21.02 23.27
C THR A 271 -5.65 -20.59 22.65
N THR A 272 -5.58 -19.41 22.04
CA THR A 272 -4.35 -18.87 21.43
C THR A 272 -3.28 -18.63 22.48
N THR A 273 -3.63 -17.99 23.61
CA THR A 273 -2.71 -17.76 24.72
C THR A 273 -2.13 -19.06 25.27
N LYS A 274 -2.97 -20.10 25.41
CA LYS A 274 -2.55 -21.44 25.85
C LYS A 274 -1.60 -22.13 24.86
N LYS A 275 -1.87 -22.03 23.56
CA LYS A 275 -1.04 -22.64 22.50
C LYS A 275 0.31 -21.93 22.34
N PHE A 276 0.36 -20.63 22.58
CA PHE A 276 1.56 -19.81 22.34
C PHE A 276 2.51 -19.76 23.55
N LYS A 277 2.01 -19.91 24.77
CA LYS A 277 2.83 -19.91 26.00
C LYS A 277 3.96 -20.96 26.01
N PRO A 278 3.78 -22.19 25.49
CA PRO A 278 4.87 -23.15 25.32
C PRO A 278 5.91 -22.72 24.28
N LEU A 279 5.49 -22.08 23.18
CA LEU A 279 6.38 -21.62 22.11
C LEU A 279 7.35 -20.53 22.60
N LEU A 280 6.87 -19.58 23.40
CA LEU A 280 7.72 -18.54 24.01
C LEU A 280 8.84 -19.12 24.89
N LYS A 281 8.62 -20.27 25.53
CA LYS A 281 9.65 -20.93 26.36
C LYS A 281 10.74 -21.62 25.53
N ILE A 282 10.46 -21.94 24.26
CA ILE A 282 11.40 -22.61 23.36
C ILE A 282 12.29 -21.59 22.64
N ILE A 283 11.79 -20.38 22.44
CA ILE A 283 12.47 -19.32 21.67
C ILE A 283 13.43 -18.49 22.56
N LYS A 284 13.30 -18.57 23.89
CA LYS A 284 14.24 -18.03 24.88
C LYS A 284 15.40 -18.98 25.12
#